data_AF-A0A2G4ST49-F1
#
_entry.id   AF-A0A2G4ST49-F1
#
_cell.length_a   1.000
_cell.length_b   1.000
_cell.length_c   1.000
_cell.angle_alpha   90.00
_cell.angle_beta   90.00
_cell.angle_gamma   90.00
#
_symmetry.space_group_name_H-M   'P 1'
#
loop_
_entity.id
_entity.type
_entity.pdbx_description
1 polymer ?
#
loop_
_entity_poly.entity_id
_entity_poly.type
_entity_poly.pdbx_seq_one_letter_code
_entity_poly.pdbx_strand_id
1 'polypeptide(L)' 'VCGYQQCQWSFKRYEHLKRHMLVHTGERPFACEHPGCTKSFGRSDNLRAHYRTH' A
#
# COMPACT_ATOMS: atom_id res chain seq x y z
N VAL A 1 -3.85 -1.38 17.43
CA VAL A 1 -2.41 -1.07 17.65
C VAL A 1 -1.60 -1.83 16.62
N CYS A 2 -0.55 -1.24 16.05
CA CYS A 2 0.42 -1.96 15.22
C CYS A 2 1.29 -2.88 16.11
N GLY A 3 1.53 -4.11 15.66
CA GLY A 3 2.31 -5.12 16.41
C GLY A 3 3.81 -5.11 16.11
N TYR A 4 4.30 -4.24 15.22
CA TYR A 4 5.73 -4.18 14.89
C TYR A 4 6.51 -3.45 15.99
N GLN A 5 7.67 -4.02 16.36
CA GLN A 5 8.58 -3.41 17.32
C GLN A 5 8.96 -1.99 16.84
N GLN A 6 8.89 -1.02 17.75
CA GLN A 6 9.12 0.41 17.49
C GLN A 6 8.06 1.13 16.62
N CYS A 7 6.98 0.47 16.20
CA CYS A 7 5.87 1.14 15.53
C CYS A 7 4.83 1.64 16.53
N GLN A 8 4.76 2.95 16.73
CA GLN A 8 3.82 3.59 17.69
C GLN A 8 2.45 3.92 17.07
N TRP A 9 2.16 3.41 15.86
CA TRP A 9 0.93 3.75 15.15
C TRP A 9 -0.26 2.91 15.65
N SER A 10 -1.37 3.62 15.87
CA SER A 10 -2.63 3.03 16.28
C SER A 10 -3.77 3.51 15.41
N PHE A 11 -4.63 2.58 15.02
CA PHE A 11 -5.76 2.85 14.13
C PHE A 11 -7.05 2.45 14.82
N LYS A 12 -8.06 3.31 14.69
CA LYS A 12 -9.41 3.05 15.21
C LYS A 12 -10.15 1.97 14.44
N ARG A 13 -9.76 1.73 13.18
CA ARG A 13 -10.41 0.77 12.29
C ARG A 13 -9.42 -0.26 11.77
N TYR A 14 -9.88 -1.50 11.65
CA TYR A 14 -9.05 -2.63 11.26
C TYR A 14 -8.52 -2.47 9.82
N GLU A 15 -9.31 -1.97 8.88
CA GLU A 15 -8.88 -1.78 7.49
C GLU A 15 -7.72 -0.78 7.37
N HIS A 16 -7.66 0.22 8.25
CA HIS A 16 -6.55 1.17 8.30
C HIS A 16 -5.29 0.51 8.85
N LEU A 17 -5.42 -0.32 9.89
CA LEU A 17 -4.30 -1.11 10.43
C LEU A 17 -3.77 -2.07 9.36
N LYS A 18 -4.65 -2.85 8.73
CA LYS A 18 -4.28 -3.81 7.66
C LYS A 18 -3.53 -3.11 6.52
N ARG A 19 -4.02 -1.95 6.07
CA ARG A 19 -3.32 -1.13 5.06
C ARG A 19 -1.96 -0.65 5.55
N HIS A 20 -1.85 -0.23 6.81
CA HIS A 20 -0.57 0.22 7.37
C HIS A 20 0.47 -0.91 7.42
N MET A 21 0.05 -2.16 7.65
CA MET A 21 0.97 -3.31 7.66
C MET A 21 1.78 -3.46 6.36
N LEU A 22 1.25 -2.99 5.23
CA LEU A 22 1.95 -2.99 3.93
C LEU A 22 3.26 -2.18 3.95
N VAL A 23 3.38 -1.20 4.86
CA VAL A 23 4.62 -0.45 5.07
C VAL A 23 5.71 -1.33 5.67
N HIS A 24 5.32 -2.31 6.49
CA HIS A 24 6.25 -3.22 7.13
C HIS A 24 6.57 -4.45 6.28
N THR A 25 5.57 -5.02 5.59
CA THR A 25 5.78 -6.18 4.72
C THR A 25 6.39 -5.81 3.37
N GLY A 26 6.28 -4.54 2.96
CA GLY A 26 6.69 -4.09 1.62
C GLY A 26 5.78 -4.62 0.51
N GLU A 27 4.69 -5.30 0.85
CA GLU A 27 3.75 -5.83 -0.14
C GLU A 27 3.10 -4.72 -0.94
N ARG A 28 3.05 -4.93 -2.26
CA ARG A 28 2.47 -4.01 -3.23
C ARG A 28 1.48 -4.76 -4.12
N PRO A 29 0.29 -5.10 -3.60
CA PRO A 29 -0.67 -5.95 -4.30
C PRO A 29 -1.28 -5.29 -5.55
N PHE A 30 -1.12 -3.97 -5.73
CA PHE A 30 -1.69 -3.24 -6.86
C PHE A 30 -0.62 -3.00 -7.92
N ALA A 31 -0.47 -3.94 -8.86
CA ALA A 31 0.44 -3.79 -9.99
C ALA A 31 -0.18 -2.93 -11.11
N CYS A 32 0.66 -2.19 -11.82
CA CYS A 32 0.28 -1.51 -13.06
C CYS A 32 0.28 -2.52 -14.21
N GLU A 33 -0.81 -2.54 -14.98
CA GLU A 33 -0.97 -3.44 -16.13
C GLU A 33 -0.66 -2.74 -17.48
N HIS A 34 -0.17 -1.50 -17.44
CA HIS A 34 0.23 -0.80 -18.65
C HIS A 34 1.46 -1.48 -19.30
N PRO A 35 1.46 -1.72 -20.62
CA PRO A 35 2.57 -2.40 -21.31
C PRO A 35 3.92 -1.73 -21.04
N GLY A 36 4.91 -2.51 -20.61
CA GLY A 36 6.25 -2.01 -20.28
C GLY A 36 6.37 -1.30 -18.92
N CYS A 37 5.28 -1.18 -18.15
CA CYS A 37 5.31 -0.67 -16.79
C CYS A 37 5.41 -1.83 -15.79
N THR A 38 6.36 -1.74 -14.84
CA THR A 38 6.55 -2.75 -13.77
C THR A 38 6.25 -2.18 -12.38
N LYS A 39 5.64 -0.99 -12.32
CA LYS A 39 5.36 -0.32 -11.05
C LYS A 39 4.22 -1.01 -10.30
N SER A 40 4.39 -1.16 -9.00
CA SER A 40 3.36 -1.68 -8.09
C SER A 40 3.21 -0.78 -6.87
N PHE A 41 2.02 -0.80 -6.27
CA PHE A 41 1.61 0.10 -5.20
C PHE A 41 0.99 -0.68 -4.04
N GLY A 42 1.16 -0.16 -2.83
CA GLY A 42 0.49 -0.67 -1.64
C GLY A 42 -0.99 -0.28 -1.56
N ARG A 43 -1.46 0.64 -2.42
CA ARG A 43 -2.84 1.12 -2.39
C ARG A 43 -3.41 1.33 -3.80
N SER A 44 -4.70 1.06 -3.95
CA SER A 44 -5.43 1.21 -5.21
C SER A 44 -5.57 2.66 -5.68
N ASP A 45 -5.71 3.61 -4.75
CA ASP A 45 -5.78 5.04 -5.08
C ASP A 45 -4.44 5.56 -5.64
N ASN A 46 -3.32 5.05 -5.11
CA ASN A 46 -2.00 5.34 -5.66
C ASN A 46 -1.82 4.75 -7.06
N LEU A 47 -2.25 3.50 -7.29
CA LEU A 47 -2.25 2.90 -8.63
C LEU A 47 -3.12 3.72 -9.60
N ARG A 48 -4.34 4.09 -9.20
CA ARG A 48 -5.25 4.90 -10.02
C ARG A 48 -4.66 6.27 -10.35
N ALA A 49 -3.91 6.86 -9.42
CA ALA A 49 -3.21 8.12 -9.66
C ALA A 49 -2.05 7.95 -10.65
N HIS A 50 -1.24 6.91 -10.44
CA HIS A 50 -0.17 6.56 -11.36
C HIS A 50 -0.68 6.22 -12.77
N TYR A 51 -1.82 5.56 -12.90
CA TYR A 51 -2.36 5.18 -14.21
C TYR A 51 -2.61 6.38 -15.13
N ARG A 52 -2.81 7.58 -14.56
CA ARG A 52 -2.98 8.84 -15.31
C ARG A 52 -1.66 9.43 -15.82
N THR A 53 -0.52 8.85 -15.48
CA THR A 53 0.80 9.29 -15.95
C THR A 53 1.28 8.54 -17.19
N HIS A 54 0.52 7.55 -17.63
CA HIS A 54 0.67 6.93 -18.95
C HIS A 54 -0.10 7.76 -19.98
#